data_AF-A0A2E0WBX2-F1
#
_entry.id   AF-A0A2E0WBX2-F1
#
_cell.length_a   1.000
_cell.length_b   1.000
_cell.length_c   1.000
_cell.angle_alpha   90.00
_cell.angle_beta   90.00
_cell.angle_gamma   90.00
#
_symmetry.space_group_name_H-M   'P 1'
#
loop_
_entity.id
_entity.type
_entity.pdbx_description
1 polymer ?
#
loop_
_entity_poly.entity_id
_entity_poly.type
_entity_poly.pdbx_seq_one_letter_code
_entity_poly.pdbx_strand_id
1 'polypeptide(L)'
;MLTPLLLSAAEYDPKSHVLDVVLSGTPDAPVLTMHMVTLAVSAVLTVLVMVYVASKVVTGPASEGNARYVTRGRLSQFVESMICWLRDEMIEPVLGERGTKRWLPLLLTLFFFILINNLIGLIPLIDMQH
;
A
#
# COMPACT_ATOMS: atom_id res chain seq x y z
N MET A 1 -0.37 -9.91 -51.56
CA MET A 1 -1.26 -9.99 -50.39
C MET A 1 -0.53 -10.01 -49.04
N LEU A 2 0.82 -9.94 -48.99
CA LEU A 2 1.62 -9.89 -47.75
C LEU A 2 1.95 -8.47 -47.26
N THR A 3 1.67 -7.44 -48.06
CA THR A 3 2.00 -6.03 -47.77
C THR A 3 1.20 -5.40 -46.62
N PRO A 4 -0.12 -5.64 -46.41
CA PRO A 4 -0.83 -5.01 -45.30
C PRO A 4 -0.41 -5.59 -43.93
N LEU A 5 -0.03 -6.87 -43.90
CA LEU A 5 0.36 -7.59 -42.68
C LEU A 5 1.77 -7.18 -42.18
N LEU A 6 2.68 -6.86 -43.11
CA LEU A 6 3.99 -6.30 -42.77
C LEU A 6 3.90 -4.83 -42.34
N LEU A 7 2.95 -4.07 -42.87
CA LEU A 7 2.74 -2.66 -42.50
C LEU A 7 2.11 -2.53 -41.11
N SER A 8 1.16 -3.41 -40.75
CA SER A 8 0.59 -3.44 -39.40
C SER A 8 1.58 -3.92 -38.33
N ALA A 9 2.56 -4.75 -38.72
CA ALA A 9 3.63 -5.19 -37.82
C ALA A 9 4.71 -4.10 -37.61
N ALA A 10 4.89 -3.18 -38.56
CA ALA A 10 5.83 -2.07 -38.46
C ALA A 10 5.30 -0.90 -37.61
N GLU A 11 3.98 -0.79 -37.46
CA GLU A 11 3.30 0.21 -36.62
C GLU A 11 3.21 -0.22 -35.15
N TYR A 12 3.48 -1.50 -34.85
CA TYR A 12 3.51 -2.04 -33.50
C TYR A 12 4.85 -1.70 -32.84
N ASP A 13 4.95 -0.54 -32.19
CA ASP A 13 6.11 -0.21 -31.36
C ASP A 13 6.08 -1.07 -30.08
N PRO A 14 6.92 -2.11 -29.94
CA PRO A 14 6.86 -3.05 -28.83
C PRO A 14 7.23 -2.41 -27.48
N LYS A 15 7.76 -1.18 -27.50
CA LYS A 15 8.14 -0.43 -26.30
C LYS A 15 6.98 0.37 -25.72
N SER A 16 5.94 0.66 -26.52
CA SER A 16 4.78 1.46 -26.09
C SER A 16 4.00 0.84 -24.92
N HIS A 17 4.06 -0.49 -24.76
CA HIS A 17 3.43 -1.22 -23.66
C HIS A 17 4.32 -1.40 -22.42
N VAL A 18 5.63 -1.16 -22.56
CA VAL A 18 6.61 -1.32 -21.46
C VAL A 18 6.96 0.04 -20.85
N LEU A 19 6.75 1.11 -21.60
CA LEU A 19 7.00 2.48 -21.16
C LEU A 19 5.80 2.99 -20.36
N ASP A 20 6.11 3.58 -19.21
CA ASP A 20 5.12 4.26 -18.38
C ASP A 20 4.35 5.31 -19.18
N VAL A 21 3.03 5.28 -19.09
CA VAL A 21 2.18 6.35 -19.63
C VAL A 21 2.51 7.64 -18.87
N VAL A 22 3.17 8.55 -19.56
CA VAL A 22 3.56 9.86 -19.06
C VAL A 22 2.33 10.76 -19.07
N LEU A 23 1.88 11.18 -17.89
CA LEU A 23 0.74 12.07 -17.71
C LEU A 23 1.13 13.53 -17.94
N SER A 24 2.38 13.89 -17.62
CA SER A 24 2.97 15.21 -17.83
C SER A 24 4.48 15.12 -17.99
N GLY A 25 5.04 15.75 -19.02
CA GLY A 25 6.47 15.68 -19.39
C GLY A 25 6.70 15.15 -20.81
N THR A 26 7.97 15.09 -21.22
CA THR A 26 8.40 14.44 -22.47
C THR A 26 8.82 12.99 -22.19
N PRO A 27 8.76 12.06 -23.17
CA PRO A 27 9.20 10.67 -22.98
C PRO A 27 10.62 10.53 -22.40
N ASP A 28 11.51 11.47 -22.71
CA ASP A 28 12.91 11.49 -22.23
C ASP A 28 13.08 12.18 -20.86
N ALA A 29 12.04 12.85 -20.36
CA ALA A 29 12.02 13.53 -19.07
C ALA A 29 10.59 13.53 -18.49
N PRO A 30 10.11 12.36 -18.03
CA PRO A 30 8.79 12.24 -17.45
C PRO A 30 8.74 13.00 -16.12
N VAL A 31 7.86 13.98 -16.02
CA VAL A 31 7.66 14.78 -14.80
C VAL A 31 6.61 14.10 -13.90
N LEU A 32 5.62 13.45 -14.52
CA LEU A 32 4.54 12.74 -13.83
C LEU A 32 4.15 11.49 -14.61
N THR A 33 4.42 10.30 -14.08
CA THR A 33 3.93 9.03 -14.65
C THR A 33 2.69 8.53 -13.90
N MET A 34 1.90 7.68 -14.55
CA MET A 34 0.78 6.98 -13.90
C MET A 34 1.23 6.20 -12.66
N HIS A 35 2.42 5.59 -12.69
CA HIS A 35 2.99 4.89 -11.52
C HIS A 35 3.33 5.84 -10.37
N MET A 36 3.83 7.05 -10.64
CA MET A 36 4.06 8.05 -9.59
C MET A 36 2.74 8.48 -8.95
N VAL A 37 1.66 8.61 -9.74
CA VAL A 37 0.33 8.95 -9.24
C VAL A 37 -0.24 7.82 -8.38
N THR A 38 -0.17 6.55 -8.84
CA THR A 38 -0.66 5.42 -8.05
C THR A 38 0.13 5.23 -6.75
N LEU A 39 1.45 5.43 -6.77
CA LEU A 39 2.28 5.44 -5.57
C LEU A 39 1.88 6.56 -4.61
N ALA A 40 1.63 7.78 -5.11
CA ALA A 40 1.19 8.90 -4.29
C ALA A 40 -0.19 8.66 -3.65
N VAL A 41 -1.15 8.13 -4.43
CA VAL A 41 -2.47 7.75 -3.92
C VAL A 41 -2.37 6.66 -2.86
N SER A 42 -1.54 5.64 -3.11
CA SER A 42 -1.27 4.55 -2.15
C SER A 42 -0.67 5.09 -0.86
N ALA A 43 0.31 6.00 -0.94
CA ALA A 43 0.91 6.65 0.23
C ALA A 43 -0.12 7.46 1.04
N VAL A 44 -0.95 8.28 0.39
CA VAL A 44 -2.02 9.04 1.07
C VAL A 44 -3.01 8.09 1.72
N LEU A 45 -3.47 7.06 1.00
CA LEU A 45 -4.41 6.08 1.54
C LEU A 45 -3.84 5.34 2.74
N THR A 46 -2.58 4.90 2.68
CA THR A 46 -1.92 4.26 3.81
C THR A 46 -1.84 5.19 5.01
N VAL A 47 -1.48 6.46 4.83
CA VAL A 47 -1.47 7.43 5.94
C VAL A 47 -2.87 7.59 6.52
N LEU A 48 -3.91 7.72 5.69
CA LEU A 48 -5.29 7.84 6.15
C LEU A 48 -5.75 6.59 6.90
N VAL A 49 -5.47 5.40 6.38
CA VAL A 49 -5.80 4.11 7.04
C VAL A 49 -5.04 3.96 8.34
N MET A 50 -3.74 4.27 8.38
CA MET A 50 -2.94 4.19 9.60
C MET A 50 -3.39 5.21 10.65
N VAL A 51 -3.73 6.43 10.26
CA VAL A 51 -4.30 7.43 11.19
C VAL A 51 -5.67 6.98 11.68
N TYR A 52 -6.53 6.44 10.81
CA TYR A 52 -7.83 5.91 11.19
C TYR A 52 -7.70 4.72 12.16
N VAL A 53 -6.85 3.75 11.85
CA VAL A 53 -6.57 2.58 12.69
C VAL A 53 -5.93 3.02 14.01
N ALA A 54 -4.92 3.90 13.98
CA ALA A 54 -4.30 4.43 15.19
C ALA A 54 -5.33 5.17 16.06
N SER A 55 -6.23 5.95 15.47
CA SER A 55 -7.33 6.61 16.21
C SER A 55 -8.32 5.62 16.84
N LYS A 56 -8.38 4.38 16.35
CA LYS A 56 -9.22 3.29 16.88
C LYS A 56 -8.47 2.34 17.81
N VAL A 57 -7.14 2.30 17.73
CA VAL A 57 -6.22 1.47 18.53
C VAL A 57 -5.64 2.25 19.72
N VAL A 58 -5.62 3.59 19.68
CA VAL A 58 -5.42 4.46 20.84
C VAL A 58 -6.64 4.32 21.75
N THR A 59 -6.69 3.19 22.46
CA THR A 59 -6.85 3.12 23.91
C THR A 59 -7.27 4.48 24.50
N GLY A 60 -8.58 4.70 24.62
CA GLY A 60 -9.19 5.91 25.20
C GLY A 60 -8.58 6.30 26.55
N PRO A 61 -8.78 7.52 27.08
CA PRO A 61 -8.09 8.01 28.27
C PRO A 61 -8.11 7.01 29.46
N ALA A 62 -7.05 7.03 30.28
CA ALA A 62 -6.83 6.10 31.40
C ALA A 62 -7.95 6.10 32.48
N SER A 63 -8.97 6.95 32.35
CA SER A 63 -10.13 7.02 33.23
C SER A 63 -11.25 5.99 32.91
N GLU A 64 -11.16 5.20 31.83
CA GLU A 64 -12.25 4.31 31.39
C GLU A 64 -12.11 2.80 31.73
N GLY A 65 -11.07 2.41 32.49
CA GLY A 65 -10.93 1.03 32.99
C GLY A 65 -10.94 -0.05 31.89
N ASN A 66 -11.59 -1.20 32.13
CA ASN A 66 -11.60 -2.37 31.23
C ASN A 66 -12.33 -2.17 29.88
N ALA A 67 -13.11 -1.10 29.71
CA ALA A 67 -13.78 -0.78 28.44
C ALA A 67 -12.81 -0.22 27.37
N ARG A 68 -11.60 0.17 27.79
CA ARG A 68 -10.53 0.73 26.96
C ARG A 68 -9.93 -0.26 25.95
N TYR A 69 -10.06 -1.56 26.21
CA TYR A 69 -9.45 -2.65 25.42
C TYR A 69 -10.41 -3.28 24.40
N VAL A 70 -11.66 -2.84 24.35
CA VAL A 70 -12.64 -3.42 23.42
C VAL A 70 -12.72 -2.52 22.19
N THR A 71 -11.89 -2.82 21.20
CA THR A 71 -12.02 -2.27 19.85
C THR A 71 -13.44 -2.54 19.33
N ARG A 72 -14.24 -1.47 19.18
CA ARG A 72 -15.61 -1.58 18.64
C ARG A 72 -15.55 -1.70 17.11
N GLY A 73 -15.63 -2.93 16.59
CA GLY A 73 -15.79 -3.23 15.16
C GLY A 73 -15.04 -4.47 14.68
N ARG A 74 -15.65 -5.27 13.78
CA ARG A 74 -15.08 -6.54 13.26
C ARG A 74 -13.73 -6.35 12.57
N LEU A 75 -13.57 -5.26 11.82
CA LEU A 75 -12.30 -4.91 11.16
C LEU A 75 -11.23 -4.51 12.16
N SER A 76 -11.58 -3.72 13.19
CA SER A 76 -10.64 -3.31 14.23
C SER A 76 -10.12 -4.50 15.03
N GLN A 77 -10.98 -5.47 15.33
CA GLN A 77 -10.58 -6.72 16.01
C GLN A 77 -9.66 -7.58 15.16
N PHE A 78 -9.93 -7.70 13.85
CA PHE A 78 -9.03 -8.41 12.93
C PHE A 78 -7.65 -7.74 12.87
N VAL A 79 -7.63 -6.42 12.71
CA VAL A 79 -6.37 -5.63 12.65
C VAL A 79 -5.60 -5.74 13.96
N GLU A 80 -6.26 -5.66 15.11
CA GLU A 80 -5.64 -5.82 16.43
C GLU A 80 -5.01 -7.21 16.60
N SER A 81 -5.76 -8.27 16.25
CA SER A 81 -5.26 -9.65 16.28
C SER A 81 -4.02 -9.81 15.39
N MET A 82 -4.05 -9.24 14.18
CA MET A 82 -2.93 -9.28 13.25
C MET A 82 -1.71 -8.50 13.78
N ILE A 83 -1.92 -7.35 14.43
CA ILE A 83 -0.83 -6.55 15.04
C ILE A 83 -0.19 -7.32 16.21
N CYS A 84 -0.99 -7.93 17.08
CA CYS A 84 -0.48 -8.74 18.18
C CYS A 84 0.32 -9.94 17.67
N TRP A 85 -0.20 -10.66 16.68
CA TRP A 85 0.54 -11.76 16.04
C TRP A 85 1.86 -11.28 15.41
N LEU A 86 1.84 -10.18 14.67
CA LEU A 86 3.05 -9.63 14.05
C LEU A 86 4.08 -9.20 15.12
N ARG A 87 3.64 -8.59 16.22
CA ARG A 87 4.51 -8.20 17.33
C ARG A 87 5.12 -9.42 18.00
N ASP A 88 4.28 -10.34 18.46
CA ASP A 88 4.66 -11.38 19.42
C ASP A 88 5.32 -12.59 18.72
N GLU A 89 4.86 -12.97 17.52
CA GLU A 89 5.34 -14.16 16.80
C GLU A 89 6.39 -13.84 15.72
N MET A 90 6.42 -12.61 15.19
CA MET A 90 7.30 -12.26 14.07
C MET A 90 8.40 -11.26 14.44
N ILE A 91 8.09 -10.19 15.17
CA ILE A 91 9.03 -9.09 15.43
C ILE A 91 9.84 -9.34 16.70
N GLU A 92 9.16 -9.67 17.80
CA GLU A 92 9.79 -9.84 19.11
C GLU A 92 10.85 -10.95 19.17
N PRO A 93 10.64 -12.13 18.56
CA PRO A 93 11.67 -13.17 18.51
C PRO A 93 12.94 -12.75 17.77
N VAL A 94 12.84 -11.77 16.87
CA VAL A 94 13.96 -11.33 16.01
C VAL A 94 14.68 -10.12 16.60
N LEU A 95 13.94 -9.13 17.10
CA LEU A 95 14.51 -7.86 17.60
C LEU A 95 14.70 -7.83 19.12
N GLY A 96 14.10 -8.79 19.84
CA GLY A 96 13.97 -8.77 21.29
C GLY A 96 13.06 -7.64 21.78
N GLU A 97 12.73 -7.65 23.08
CA GLU A 97 11.75 -6.75 23.69
C GLU A 97 12.09 -5.25 23.50
N ARG A 98 13.37 -4.88 23.70
CA ARG A 98 13.82 -3.48 23.54
C ARG A 98 13.82 -3.01 22.09
N GLY A 99 14.22 -3.88 21.16
CA GLY A 99 14.21 -3.57 19.73
C GLY A 99 12.78 -3.42 19.23
N THR A 100 11.91 -4.35 19.62
CA THR A 100 10.48 -4.34 19.29
C THR A 100 9.83 -3.06 19.75
N LYS A 101 9.98 -2.68 21.02
CA LYS A 101 9.36 -1.44 21.53
C LYS A 101 9.78 -0.17 20.76
N ARG A 102 11.01 -0.13 20.25
CA ARG A 102 11.54 1.02 19.49
C ARG A 102 11.09 1.02 18.03
N TRP A 103 11.08 -0.15 17.38
CA TRP A 103 10.93 -0.27 15.93
C TRP A 103 9.53 -0.71 15.49
N LEU A 104 8.71 -1.25 16.39
CA LEU A 104 7.36 -1.72 16.10
C LEU A 104 6.49 -0.67 15.37
N PRO A 105 6.47 0.62 15.74
CA PRO A 105 5.65 1.60 15.02
C PRO A 105 6.06 1.76 13.53
N LEU A 106 7.36 1.74 13.26
CA LEU A 106 7.89 1.84 11.90
C LEU A 106 7.60 0.56 11.11
N LEU A 107 7.84 -0.61 11.71
CA LEU A 107 7.62 -1.92 11.08
C LEU A 107 6.15 -2.15 10.74
N LEU A 108 5.24 -1.79 11.65
CA LEU A 108 3.80 -1.85 11.39
C LEU A 108 3.41 -0.91 10.24
N THR A 109 3.90 0.33 10.25
CA THR A 109 3.61 1.28 9.16
C THR A 109 4.07 0.76 7.81
N LEU A 110 5.30 0.24 7.73
CA LEU A 110 5.86 -0.33 6.51
C LEU A 110 5.09 -1.58 6.06
N PHE A 111 4.75 -2.47 6.99
CA PHE A 111 3.97 -3.66 6.71
C PHE A 111 2.62 -3.31 6.08
N PHE A 112 1.85 -2.42 6.70
CA PHE A 112 0.54 -2.00 6.19
C PHE A 112 0.65 -1.20 4.89
N PHE A 113 1.68 -0.38 4.73
CA PHE A 113 1.96 0.32 3.47
C PHE A 113 2.13 -0.67 2.32
N ILE A 114 3.02 -1.64 2.50
CA ILE A 114 3.29 -2.68 1.50
C ILE A 114 2.04 -3.52 1.25
N LEU A 115 1.33 -3.93 2.30
CA LEU A 115 0.09 -4.72 2.19
C LEU A 115 -0.97 -3.99 1.37
N ILE A 116 -1.24 -2.73 1.68
CA ILE A 116 -2.24 -1.90 0.97
C ILE A 116 -1.81 -1.71 -0.48
N ASN A 117 -0.54 -1.42 -0.74
CA ASN A 117 -0.04 -1.24 -2.09
C ASN A 117 -0.18 -2.51 -2.94
N ASN A 118 0.10 -3.68 -2.35
CA ASN A 118 -0.12 -4.97 -3.00
C ASN A 118 -1.62 -5.26 -3.23
N LEU A 119 -2.49 -4.87 -2.30
CA LEU A 119 -3.93 -5.07 -2.43
C LEU A 119 -4.54 -4.16 -3.50
N ILE A 120 -4.07 -2.91 -3.61
CA ILE A 120 -4.45 -1.99 -4.69
C ILE A 120 -3.93 -2.51 -6.03
N GLY A 121 -2.69 -3.01 -6.08
CA GLY A 121 -2.10 -3.58 -7.30
C GLY A 121 -2.83 -4.81 -7.83
N LEU A 122 -3.61 -5.52 -6.99
CA LEU A 122 -4.48 -6.61 -7.42
C LEU A 122 -5.71 -6.09 -8.19
N ILE A 123 -6.12 -4.84 -7.96
CA ILE A 123 -7.22 -4.22 -8.69
C ILE A 123 -6.68 -3.87 -10.08
N PRO A 124 -7.23 -4.44 -11.18
CA PRO A 124 -6.82 -4.09 -12.53
C PRO A 124 -7.33 -2.70 -12.88
N LEU A 125 -6.67 -1.66 -12.35
CA LEU A 125 -6.91 -0.27 -12.72
C LEU A 125 -6.43 0.00 -14.16
N ILE A 126 -5.51 -0.83 -14.66
CA ILE A 126 -4.98 -0.79 -16.03
C ILE A 126 -6.10 -1.06 -17.06
N ASP A 127 -7.07 -1.93 -16.73
CA ASP A 127 -8.22 -2.19 -17.62
C ASP A 127 -9.18 -1.00 -17.73
N MET A 128 -9.18 -0.07 -16.77
CA MET A 128 -9.98 1.17 -16.84
C MET A 128 -9.32 2.27 -17.67
N GLN A 129 -8.09 2.04 -18.16
CA GLN A 129 -7.28 3.02 -18.88
C GLN A 129 -7.28 2.77 -20.41
N HIS A 130 -8.13 1.86 -20.90
CA HIS A 130 -8.44 1.67 -22.31
C HIS A 130 -9.72 2.41 -22.73
#